data_AF-A0A9J6QQC2-F1
#
_entry.id   AF-A0A9J6QQC2-F1
#
_cell.length_a   1.000
_cell.length_b   1.000
_cell.length_c   1.000
_cell.angle_alpha   90.00
_cell.angle_beta   90.00
_cell.angle_gamma   90.00
#
_symmetry.space_group_name_H-M   'P 1'
#
loop_
_entity.id
_entity.type
_entity.pdbx_description
1 polymer ?
#
loop_
_entity_poly.entity_id
_entity_poly.type
_entity_poly.pdbx_seq_one_letter_code
_entity_poly.pdbx_strand_id
1 'polypeptide(L)' 'MASNKTLICNKCKCGLAEIDTQFTYLDKKFRHKVLRCPQCGQVFIPEDLAKGKMAQLEKSLEEK' A
#
# COMPACT_ATOMS: atom_id res chain seq x y z
N MET A 1 -16.88 18.15 4.21
CA MET A 1 -15.98 17.98 5.37
C MET A 1 -15.05 16.81 5.07
N ALA A 2 -13.89 17.05 4.45
CA ALA A 2 -12.93 15.99 4.14
C ALA A 2 -12.23 15.58 5.45
N SER A 3 -12.62 14.43 5.99
CA SER A 3 -12.05 13.89 7.21
C SER A 3 -10.60 13.50 6.94
N ASN A 4 -9.65 14.35 7.35
CA ASN A 4 -8.23 14.03 7.40
C ASN A 4 -8.02 12.86 8.37
N LYS A 5 -8.22 11.62 7.90
CA LYS A 5 -7.88 10.41 8.64
C LYS A 5 -6.36 10.27 8.65
N THR A 6 -5.72 10.91 9.62
CA THR A 6 -4.34 10.62 9.99
C THR A 6 -4.29 9.18 10.48
N LEU A 7 -3.77 8.30 9.65
CA LEU A 7 -3.52 6.91 10.04
C LEU A 7 -2.34 6.90 11.01
N ILE A 8 -2.56 6.31 12.18
CA ILE A 8 -1.58 6.25 13.27
C ILE A 8 -1.23 4.78 13.51
N CYS A 9 0.05 4.49 13.70
CA CYS A 9 0.49 3.14 13.99
C CYS A 9 0.09 2.77 15.41
N ASN A 10 -0.67 1.70 15.60
CA ASN A 10 -1.10 1.27 16.94
C ASN A 10 0.09 0.90 17.84
N LYS A 11 1.19 0.39 17.26
CA LYS A 11 2.38 -0.03 18.00
C LYS A 11 3.26 1.15 18.43
N CYS A 12 3.46 2.13 17.56
CA CYS A 12 4.40 3.22 17.79
C CYS A 12 3.72 4.53 18.21
N LYS A 13 2.40 4.63 18.02
CA LYS A 13 1.60 5.84 18.19
C LYS A 13 2.07 7.05 17.35
N CYS A 14 2.81 6.80 16.27
CA CYS A 14 3.26 7.82 15.32
C CYS A 14 2.34 7.86 14.10
N GLY A 15 2.22 9.03 13.46
CA GLY A 15 1.58 9.16 12.15
C GLY A 15 2.30 8.32 11.10
N LEU A 16 1.53 7.61 10.27
CA LEU A 16 2.08 6.95 9.09
C LEU A 16 2.42 8.01 8.04
N ALA A 17 3.54 7.83 7.37
CA ALA A 17 3.95 8.65 6.25
C ALA A 17 3.67 7.92 4.94
N GLU A 18 3.28 8.65 3.90
CA GLU A 18 3.19 8.08 2.56
C GLU A 18 4.60 7.85 2.02
N ILE A 19 4.97 6.59 1.85
CA ILE A 19 6.28 6.15 1.38
C ILE A 19 6.08 5.32 0.11
N ASP A 20 6.82 5.66 -0.95
CA ASP A 20 6.88 4.83 -2.14
C ASP A 20 7.57 3.51 -1.79
N THR A 21 6.79 2.43 -1.76
CA THR A 21 7.27 1.10 -1.40
C THR A 21 7.19 0.20 -2.61
N GLN A 22 8.29 -0.49 -2.90
CA GLN A 22 8.30 -1.55 -3.89
C GLN A 22 7.74 -2.82 -3.25
N PHE A 23 6.66 -3.32 -3.82
CA PHE A 23 6.07 -4.60 -3.46
C PHE A 23 6.43 -5.63 -4.51
N THR A 24 6.62 -6.86 -4.06
CA THR A 24 6.77 -8.02 -4.94
C THR A 24 5.64 -8.97 -4.61
N TYR A 25 4.78 -9.27 -5.58
CA TYR A 25 3.68 -10.20 -5.43
C TYR A 25 3.67 -11.15 -6.62
N LEU A 26 3.75 -12.46 -6.37
CA LEU A 26 3.74 -13.51 -7.40
C LEU A 26 4.68 -13.19 -8.58
N ASP A 27 5.96 -12.91 -8.29
CA ASP A 27 7.02 -12.54 -9.25
C ASP A 27 6.89 -11.16 -9.93
N LYS A 28 5.78 -10.45 -9.69
CA LYS A 28 5.57 -9.10 -10.23
C LYS A 28 6.00 -8.05 -9.21
N LYS A 29 6.95 -7.18 -9.61
CA LYS A 29 7.42 -6.04 -8.81
C LYS A 29 6.69 -4.77 -9.24
N PHE A 30 6.15 -4.02 -8.28
CA PHE A 30 5.51 -2.74 -8.54
C PHE A 30 5.81 -1.74 -7.42
N ARG A 31 5.81 -0.46 -7.77
CA ARG A 31 5.95 0.63 -6.80
C ARG A 31 4.60 1.28 -6.56
N HIS A 32 4.26 1.50 -5.30
CA HIS A 32 3.07 2.23 -4.93
C HIS A 32 3.32 3.03 -3.66
N LYS A 33 2.72 4.23 -3.59
CA LYS A 33 2.72 5.04 -2.38
C LYS A 33 1.76 4.41 -1.38
N VAL A 34 2.33 3.97 -0.27
CA VAL A 34 1.57 3.36 0.82
C VAL A 34 1.91 4.05 2.11
N LEU A 35 0.99 4.00 3.06
CA LEU A 35 1.24 4.54 4.38
C LEU A 35 2.13 3.55 5.14
N ARG A 36 3.31 3.98 5.56
CA ARG A 36 4.27 3.17 6.31
C ARG A 36 4.69 3.89 7.58
N CYS A 37 4.76 3.15 8.67
CA CYS A 37 5.27 3.64 9.94
C CYS A 37 6.80 3.74 9.86
N PRO A 38 7.40 4.93 10.08
CA PRO A 38 8.85 5.09 10.05
C PRO A 38 9.57 4.41 11.22
N GLN A 39 8.87 4.10 12.32
CA GLN A 39 9.49 3.54 13.53
C GLN A 39 9.52 2.00 13.54
N CYS A 40 8.41 1.33 13.19
CA CYS A 40 8.35 -0.14 13.18
C CYS A 40 8.31 -0.75 11.77
N GLY A 41 8.18 0.08 10.73
CA GLY A 41 8.08 -0.38 9.35
C GLY A 41 6.70 -0.92 8.95
N GLN A 42 5.70 -0.87 9.82
CA GLN A 42 4.35 -1.39 9.52
C GLN A 42 3.71 -0.61 8.37
N VAL A 43 3.23 -1.34 7.37
CA VAL A 43 2.60 -0.78 6.17
C VAL A 43 1.09 -0.97 6.27
N PHE A 44 0.34 0.08 5.94
CA PHE A 44 -1.09 0.05 5.79
C PHE A 44 -1.43 -0.11 4.30
N ILE A 45 -2.07 -1.24 3.98
CA ILE A 45 -2.53 -1.59 2.64
C ILE A 45 -4.05 -1.37 2.62
N PRO A 46 -4.57 -0.35 1.91
CA PRO A 46 -6.00 -0.15 1.82
C PRO A 46 -6.65 -1.28 1.02
N GLU A 47 -7.92 -1.55 1.29
CA GLU A 47 -8.66 -2.63 0.61
C GLU A 47 -8.73 -2.42 -0.90
N ASP A 48 -8.88 -1.18 -1.38
CA ASP A 48 -8.78 -0.84 -2.81
C ASP A 48 -7.41 -1.20 -3.42
N LEU A 49 -6.31 -1.06 -2.67
CA LEU A 49 -5.00 -1.49 -3.14
C LEU A 49 -4.90 -3.02 -3.15
N ALA A 50 -5.46 -3.68 -2.14
CA ALA A 50 -5.49 -5.14 -2.07
C ALA A 50 -6.36 -5.76 -3.18
N LYS A 51 -7.55 -5.21 -3.42
CA LYS A 51 -8.50 -5.64 -4.46
C LYS A 51 -8.05 -5.22 -5.85
N GLY A 52 -7.63 -3.97 -6.02
CA GLY A 52 -7.16 -3.41 -7.30
C GLY A 52 -5.86 -4.06 -7.80
N LYS A 53 -5.04 -4.62 -6.91
CA LYS A 53 -3.80 -5.33 -7.30
C LYS A 53 -4.03 -6.70 -7.91
N MET A 54 -5.14 -7.38 -7.62
CA MET A 54 -5.51 -8.60 -8.33
C MET A 54 -5.90 -8.26 -9.78
N ALA A 55 -6.80 -7.28 -9.96
CA ALA A 55 -7.31 -6.91 -11.29
C ALA A 55 -6.25 -6.32 -12.22
N GLN A 56 -5.27 -5.57 -11.69
CA GLN A 56 -4.17 -5.01 -12.51
C GLN A 56 -3.16 -6.10 -12.95
N LEU A 57 -3.05 -7.19 -12.19
CA LEU A 57 -2.23 -8.35 -12.55
C LEU A 57 -2.93 -9.24 -13.59
N GLU A 58 -4.25 -9.37 -13.53
CA GLU A 58 -5.03 -10.07 -14.55
C GLU A 58 -5.01 -9.33 -15.90
N LYS A 59 -5.14 -8.00 -15.91
CA LYS A 59 -5.16 -7.23 -17.17
C LYS A 59 -3.81 -7.19 -17.91
N SER A 60 -2.70 -7.53 -17.24
CA SER A 60 -1.38 -7.64 -17.90
C SER A 60 -1.12 -9.02 -18.51
N LEU A 61 -2.06 -9.97 -18.41
CA LEU A 61 -1.97 -11.33 -18.99
C LEU A 61 -2.76 -11.49 -20.29
N GLU A 62 -3.53 -10.48 -20.73
CA GLU A 62 -4.31 -10.51 -21.99
C GLU A 62 -3.62 -9.83 -23.19
N GLU A 63 -2.44 -9.22 -23.02
CA GLU A 63 -1.60 -8.82 -24.17
C GLU A 63 -0.48 -9.85 -24.37
N LYS A 64 -0.86 -11.03 -24.86
CA LYS A 64 -0.01 -11.87 -25.69
C LYS A 64 -0.82 -12.81 -26.56
#